data_AF-A0A370NUA7-F1
#
_entry.id   AF-A0A370NUA7-F1
#
_cell.length_a   1.000
_cell.length_b   1.000
_cell.length_c   1.000
_cell.angle_alpha   90.00
_cell.angle_beta   90.00
_cell.angle_gamma   90.00
#
_symmetry.space_group_name_H-M   'P 1'
#
loop_
_entity.id
_entity.type
_entity.pdbx_description
1 polymer ?
#
loop_
_entity_poly.entity_id
_entity_poly.type
_entity_poly.pdbx_seq_one_letter_code
_entity_poly.pdbx_strand_id
1 'polypeptide(L)'
;MNKTTEFTGVRTVLHLSPAVCAAALSAAQQSGQSLQEWLEDRVGYAMADDSVMLDSGLDAVAPWSLACADLFAQVANSAPEALRGRWALLYERVRLERSLWHEPRQTVEEIEAGAPFSEPYILLPRLRAAWSRLCAATFCV
;
A
#
# COMPACT_ATOMS: atom_id res chain seq x y z
N MET A 1 -20.60 41.98 20.14
CA MET A 1 -20.98 40.99 19.11
C MET A 1 -20.00 39.84 19.18
N ASN A 2 -20.36 38.75 19.86
CA ASN A 2 -19.52 37.55 19.95
C ASN A 2 -19.92 36.61 18.81
N LYS A 3 -19.00 36.39 17.86
CA LYS A 3 -19.14 35.34 16.84
C LYS A 3 -18.85 34.00 17.51
N THR A 4 -19.89 33.24 17.82
CA THR A 4 -19.79 31.80 18.07
C THR A 4 -19.38 31.13 16.77
N THR A 5 -18.16 30.60 16.73
CA THR A 5 -17.71 29.68 15.68
C THR A 5 -18.48 28.37 15.83
N GLU A 6 -19.51 28.18 15.02
CA GLU A 6 -20.20 26.91 14.87
C GLU A 6 -19.21 25.90 14.27
N PHE A 7 -18.73 24.96 15.09
CA PHE A 7 -18.05 23.77 14.58
C PHE A 7 -19.09 22.93 13.84
N THR A 8 -19.12 23.01 12.52
CA THR A 8 -19.93 22.12 11.69
C THR A 8 -19.34 20.71 11.82
N GLY A 9 -19.97 19.87 12.63
CA GLY A 9 -19.54 18.47 12.81
C GLY A 9 -19.59 17.73 11.47
N VAL A 10 -18.44 17.23 11.01
CA VAL A 10 -18.37 16.41 9.80
C VAL A 10 -18.76 14.98 10.17
N ARG A 11 -19.81 14.46 9.54
CA ARG A 11 -20.23 13.06 9.72
C ARG A 11 -19.56 12.19 8.66
N THR A 12 -18.70 11.29 9.09
CA THR A 12 -18.09 10.28 8.21
C THR A 12 -19.06 9.11 8.01
N VAL A 13 -19.34 8.74 6.76
CA VAL A 13 -20.16 7.57 6.40
C VAL A 13 -19.28 6.60 5.62
N LEU A 14 -19.13 5.38 6.13
CA LEU A 14 -18.33 4.31 5.54
C LEU A 14 -19.24 3.16 5.11
N HIS A 15 -19.19 2.81 3.83
CA HIS A 15 -19.88 1.63 3.32
C HIS A 15 -18.91 0.44 3.34
N LEU A 16 -19.16 -0.50 4.25
CA LEU A 16 -18.36 -1.71 4.42
C LEU A 16 -19.14 -2.92 3.92
N SER A 17 -18.45 -3.87 3.30
CA SER A 17 -19.05 -5.17 3.01
C SER A 17 -19.35 -5.92 4.33
N PRO A 18 -20.29 -6.87 4.35
CA PRO A 18 -20.62 -7.61 5.57
C PRO A 18 -19.41 -8.32 6.20
N ALA A 19 -18.53 -8.88 5.38
CA ALA A 19 -17.31 -9.53 5.85
C ALA A 19 -16.34 -8.54 6.51
N VAL A 20 -16.16 -7.35 5.93
CA VAL A 20 -15.30 -6.30 6.48
C VAL A 20 -15.87 -5.74 7.78
N CYS A 21 -17.20 -5.56 7.85
CA CYS A 21 -17.87 -5.11 9.06
C CYS A 21 -17.69 -6.10 10.22
N ALA A 22 -17.85 -7.41 9.96
CA ALA A 22 -17.65 -8.45 10.96
C ALA A 22 -16.19 -8.51 11.45
N ALA A 23 -15.23 -8.42 10.54
CA ALA A 23 -13.81 -8.39 10.90
C ALA A 23 -13.45 -7.14 11.73
N ALA A 24 -13.95 -5.96 11.34
CA ALA A 24 -13.73 -4.71 12.07
C ALA A 24 -14.33 -4.75 13.49
N LEU A 25 -15.54 -5.30 13.63
CA LEU A 25 -16.18 -5.48 14.95
C LEU A 25 -15.36 -6.41 15.86
N SER A 26 -14.91 -7.54 15.32
CA SER A 26 -14.07 -8.47 16.09
C SER A 26 -12.74 -7.83 16.52
N ALA A 27 -12.10 -7.09 15.61
CA ALA A 27 -10.84 -6.42 15.90
C ALA A 27 -11.02 -5.31 16.96
N ALA A 28 -12.07 -4.50 16.84
CA ALA A 28 -12.41 -3.46 17.82
C ALA A 28 -12.62 -4.06 19.22
N GLN A 29 -13.38 -5.16 19.30
CA GLN A 29 -13.62 -5.88 20.56
C GLN A 29 -12.33 -6.42 21.18
N GLN A 30 -11.44 -7.01 20.38
CA GLN A 30 -10.15 -7.52 20.85
C GLN A 30 -9.26 -6.40 21.41
N SER A 31 -9.34 -5.20 20.84
CA SER A 31 -8.63 -4.02 21.33
C SER A 31 -9.34 -3.26 22.47
N GLY A 32 -10.52 -3.72 22.91
CA GLY A 32 -11.30 -3.04 23.96
C GLY A 32 -11.83 -1.66 23.54
N GLN A 33 -11.96 -1.41 22.24
CA GLN A 33 -12.41 -0.15 21.65
C GLN A 33 -13.82 -0.29 21.07
N SER A 34 -14.55 0.82 20.97
CA SER A 34 -15.74 0.85 20.13
C SER A 34 -15.36 0.73 18.64
N LEU A 35 -16.29 0.27 17.81
CA LEU A 35 -16.06 0.17 16.36
C LEU A 35 -15.69 1.54 15.75
N GLN A 36 -16.31 2.61 16.25
CA GLN A 36 -16.05 3.96 15.77
C GLN A 36 -14.62 4.40 16.11
N GLU A 37 -14.20 4.27 17.37
CA GLU A 37 -12.84 4.62 17.81
C GLU A 37 -11.79 3.81 17.06
N TRP A 38 -12.05 2.51 16.87
CA TRP A 38 -11.15 1.65 16.12
C TRP A 38 -11.04 2.08 14.66
N LEU A 39 -12.16 2.45 14.01
CA LEU A 39 -12.14 2.96 12.64
C LEU A 39 -11.44 4.32 12.54
N GLU A 40 -11.68 5.22 13.48
CA GLU A 40 -11.04 6.53 13.53
C GLU A 40 -9.53 6.41 13.76
N ASP A 41 -9.09 5.52 14.65
CA ASP A 41 -7.67 5.21 14.87
C ASP A 41 -7.02 4.62 13.61
N ARG A 42 -7.69 3.66 12.94
CA ARG A 42 -7.16 3.05 11.71
C ARG A 42 -7.12 4.02 10.53
N VAL A 43 -8.13 4.86 10.39
CA VAL A 43 -8.14 5.92 9.37
C VAL A 43 -7.10 6.98 9.71
N GLY A 44 -7.00 7.41 10.97
CA GLY A 44 -6.00 8.36 11.44
C GLY A 44 -4.58 7.86 11.23
N TYR A 45 -4.32 6.60 11.57
CA TYR A 45 -3.05 5.92 11.31
C TYR A 45 -2.75 5.87 9.81
N ALA A 46 -3.72 5.45 8.99
CA ALA A 46 -3.54 5.40 7.53
C ALA A 46 -3.30 6.79 6.89
N MET A 47 -3.83 7.86 7.50
CA MET A 47 -3.67 9.25 7.03
C MET A 47 -2.38 9.90 7.56
N ALA A 48 -1.90 9.50 8.74
CA ALA A 48 -0.64 10.00 9.31
C ALA A 48 0.61 9.40 8.64
N ASP A 49 0.42 8.29 7.91
CA ASP A 49 1.47 7.46 7.30
C ASP A 49 2.16 8.11 6.08
N ASP A 50 1.75 9.30 5.63
CA ASP A 50 2.50 10.09 4.64
C ASP A 50 3.85 10.61 5.18
N SER A 51 4.14 10.43 6.49
CA SER A 51 5.33 11.00 7.15
C SER A 51 6.19 10.04 7.98
N VAL A 52 5.87 8.75 8.08
CA VAL A 52 6.66 7.82 8.90
C VAL A 52 7.80 7.23 8.08
N MET A 53 8.95 7.92 8.08
CA MET A 53 10.23 7.33 7.67
C MET A 53 10.58 6.17 8.62
N LEU A 54 10.64 4.95 8.08
CA LEU A 54 10.78 3.72 8.85
C LEU A 54 12.23 3.22 8.96
N ASP A 55 12.72 3.14 10.19
CA ASP A 55 13.87 2.31 10.58
C ASP A 55 13.51 0.80 10.63
N SER A 56 12.25 0.43 10.38
CA SER A 56 11.70 -0.92 10.70
C SER A 56 11.18 -1.71 9.49
N GLY A 57 11.32 -1.21 8.26
CA GLY A 57 10.98 -1.93 7.03
C GLY A 57 9.47 -2.13 6.75
N LEU A 58 9.15 -2.97 5.75
CA LEU A 58 7.77 -3.21 5.24
C LEU A 58 6.78 -3.71 6.30
N ASP A 59 7.25 -4.43 7.31
CA ASP A 59 6.39 -5.03 8.34
C ASP A 59 5.87 -4.01 9.37
N ALA A 60 6.45 -2.81 9.41
CA ALA A 60 6.02 -1.74 10.29
C ALA A 60 5.04 -0.76 9.62
N VAL A 61 4.72 -0.98 8.33
CA VAL A 61 3.74 -0.19 7.58
C VAL A 61 2.48 -1.00 7.39
N ALA A 62 1.32 -0.36 7.53
CA ALA A 62 0.06 -0.99 7.16
C ALA A 62 0.09 -1.40 5.67
N PRO A 63 -0.15 -2.67 5.32
CA PRO A 63 -0.05 -3.13 3.93
C PRO A 63 -0.96 -2.41 2.93
N TRP A 64 -2.03 -1.79 3.41
CA TRP A 64 -2.96 -1.02 2.58
C TRP A 64 -2.55 0.45 2.37
N SER A 65 -1.49 0.95 3.02
CA SER A 65 -1.05 2.34 2.86
C SER A 65 -0.30 2.54 1.54
N LEU A 66 -0.32 3.77 1.00
CA LEU A 66 0.42 4.11 -0.21
C LEU A 66 1.93 4.19 0.05
N ALA A 67 2.34 4.58 1.26
CA ALA A 67 3.74 4.52 1.68
C ALA A 67 4.28 3.08 1.62
N CYS A 68 3.45 2.09 1.97
CA CYS A 68 3.79 0.68 1.81
C CYS A 68 3.98 0.29 0.35
N ALA A 69 3.16 0.82 -0.57
CA ALA A 69 3.30 0.58 -2.01
C ALA A 69 4.64 1.10 -2.55
N ASP A 70 5.05 2.29 -2.08
CA ASP A 70 6.32 2.91 -2.46
C ASP A 70 7.51 2.09 -1.97
N LEU A 71 7.51 1.75 -0.68
CA LEU A 71 8.56 0.93 -0.08
C LEU A 71 8.62 -0.46 -0.71
N PHE A 72 7.46 -1.06 -0.99
CA PHE A 72 7.39 -2.33 -1.72
C PHE A 72 8.00 -2.21 -3.10
N ALA A 73 7.67 -1.19 -3.90
CA ALA A 73 8.25 -1.00 -5.23
C ALA A 73 9.77 -0.84 -5.17
N GLN A 74 10.27 -0.09 -4.18
CA GLN A 74 11.70 0.12 -3.99
C GLN A 74 12.42 -1.20 -3.69
N VAL A 75 11.91 -1.99 -2.74
CA VAL A 75 12.49 -3.29 -2.37
C VAL A 75 12.36 -4.28 -3.53
N ALA A 76 11.19 -4.37 -4.15
CA ALA A 76 10.92 -5.29 -5.26
C ALA A 76 11.77 -5.04 -6.51
N ASN A 77 12.13 -3.78 -6.78
CA ASN A 77 13.01 -3.41 -7.90
C ASN A 77 14.50 -3.55 -7.57
N SER A 78 14.90 -3.52 -6.30
CA SER A 78 16.32 -3.46 -5.92
C SER A 78 16.85 -4.75 -5.29
N ALA A 79 16.00 -5.45 -4.52
CA ALA A 79 16.34 -6.66 -3.77
C ALA A 79 15.08 -7.50 -3.53
N PRO A 80 14.45 -8.06 -4.59
CA PRO A 80 13.21 -8.82 -4.46
C PRO A 80 13.33 -10.04 -3.53
N GLU A 81 14.52 -10.63 -3.41
CA GLU A 81 14.83 -11.73 -2.49
C GLU A 81 14.73 -11.34 -0.99
N ALA A 82 14.73 -10.04 -0.68
CA ALA A 82 14.49 -9.56 0.68
C ALA A 82 13.01 -9.68 1.09
N LEU A 83 12.08 -9.79 0.13
CA LEU A 83 10.67 -9.96 0.40
C LEU A 83 10.41 -11.38 0.92
N ARG A 84 9.67 -11.48 2.05
CA ARG A 84 9.39 -12.75 2.72
C ARG A 84 7.91 -12.92 3.00
N GLY A 85 7.48 -14.17 3.21
CA GLY A 85 6.11 -14.51 3.58
C GLY A 85 5.08 -13.96 2.60
N ARG A 86 4.10 -13.20 3.12
CA ARG A 86 3.03 -12.61 2.30
C ARG A 86 3.54 -11.55 1.32
N TRP A 87 4.66 -10.89 1.61
CA TRP A 87 5.29 -9.93 0.69
C TRP A 87 5.92 -10.61 -0.53
N ALA A 88 6.55 -11.77 -0.33
CA ALA A 88 7.03 -12.59 -1.44
C ALA A 88 5.87 -13.07 -2.33
N LEU A 89 4.76 -13.48 -1.71
CA LEU A 89 3.54 -13.88 -2.41
C LEU A 89 2.93 -12.71 -3.22
N LEU A 90 2.94 -11.49 -2.66
CA LEU A 90 2.50 -10.28 -3.36
C LEU A 90 3.39 -10.02 -4.59
N TYR A 91 4.70 -10.14 -4.44
CA TYR A 91 5.64 -9.95 -5.54
C TYR A 91 5.41 -10.94 -6.67
N GLU A 92 5.19 -12.22 -6.37
CA GLU A 92 4.85 -13.21 -7.39
C GLU A 92 3.56 -12.84 -8.16
N ARG A 93 2.56 -12.26 -7.49
CA ARG A 93 1.36 -11.73 -8.19
C ARG A 93 1.70 -10.53 -9.07
N VAL A 94 2.51 -9.60 -8.58
CA VAL A 94 2.96 -8.43 -9.35
C VAL A 94 3.75 -8.85 -10.59
N ARG A 95 4.59 -9.90 -10.49
CA ARG A 95 5.33 -10.46 -11.63
C ARG A 95 4.41 -10.98 -12.75
N LEU A 96 3.24 -11.51 -12.40
CA LEU A 96 2.27 -12.01 -13.39
C LEU A 96 1.53 -10.87 -14.12
N GLU A 97 1.44 -9.69 -13.51
CA GLU A 97 0.74 -8.54 -14.09
C GLU A 97 1.70 -7.64 -14.89
N ARG A 98 1.96 -8.02 -16.15
CA ARG A 98 2.86 -7.28 -17.07
C ARG A 98 2.54 -5.79 -17.21
N SER A 99 1.28 -5.40 -17.06
CA SER A 99 0.87 -3.99 -17.12
C SER A 99 1.53 -3.13 -16.04
N LEU A 100 1.98 -3.71 -14.92
CA LEU A 100 2.64 -3.00 -13.83
C LEU A 100 4.12 -2.68 -14.13
N TRP A 101 4.70 -3.31 -15.14
CA TRP A 101 6.12 -3.23 -15.44
C TRP A 101 6.40 -2.22 -16.55
N HIS A 102 7.56 -1.59 -16.46
CA HIS A 102 8.24 -0.96 -17.58
C HIS A 102 9.27 -1.95 -18.13
N GLU A 103 9.24 -2.15 -19.43
CA GLU A 103 10.24 -2.93 -20.18
C GLU A 103 11.09 -1.94 -20.98
N PRO A 104 12.30 -1.59 -20.50
CA PRO A 104 13.20 -0.75 -21.27
C PRO A 104 13.51 -1.40 -22.61
N ARG A 105 13.49 -0.61 -23.69
CA ARG A 105 13.95 -1.06 -25.01
C ARG A 105 15.29 -0.39 -25.26
N GLN A 106 16.31 -1.19 -25.56
CA GLN A 106 17.59 -0.68 -26.05
C GLN A 106 17.62 -0.71 -27.57
N THR A 107 18.17 0.33 -28.17
CA THR A 107 18.43 0.34 -29.61
C THR A 107 19.68 -0.47 -29.94
N VAL A 108 19.81 -0.89 -31.21
CA VAL A 108 21.01 -1.58 -31.68
C VAL A 108 22.24 -0.70 -31.51
N GLU A 109 22.12 0.62 -31.74
CA GLU A 109 23.23 1.56 -31.56
C GLU A 109 23.67 1.68 -30.09
N GLU A 110 22.73 1.65 -29.14
CA GLU A 110 23.05 1.67 -27.70
C GLU A 110 23.79 0.40 -27.26
N ILE A 111 23.42 -0.75 -27.83
CA ILE A 111 24.09 -2.03 -27.58
C ILE A 111 25.52 -1.99 -28.14
N GLU A 112 25.69 -1.50 -29.38
CA GLU A 112 27.01 -1.36 -30.01
C GLU A 112 27.90 -0.36 -29.29
N ALA A 113 27.32 0.68 -28.69
CA ALA A 113 28.01 1.65 -27.84
C ALA A 113 28.36 1.12 -26.44
N GLY A 114 27.95 -0.10 -26.09
CA GLY A 114 28.21 -0.72 -24.79
C GLY A 114 27.38 -0.13 -23.64
N ALA A 115 26.19 0.41 -23.94
CA ALA A 115 25.31 0.94 -22.89
C ALA A 115 24.85 -0.18 -21.93
N PRO A 116 24.76 0.10 -20.62
CA PRO A 116 24.36 -0.90 -19.63
C PRO A 116 22.92 -1.35 -19.85
N PHE A 117 22.70 -2.66 -19.79
CA PHE A 117 21.37 -3.25 -19.88
C PHE A 117 20.50 -2.75 -18.72
N SER A 118 19.32 -2.20 -19.04
CA SER A 118 18.34 -1.80 -18.03
C SER A 118 17.36 -2.95 -17.78
N GLU A 119 17.33 -3.46 -16.55
CA GLU A 119 16.37 -4.50 -16.17
C GLU A 119 14.93 -3.94 -16.11
N PRO A 120 13.90 -4.77 -16.37
CA PRO A 120 12.52 -4.38 -16.17
C PRO A 120 12.25 -3.96 -14.72
N TYR A 121 11.47 -2.91 -14.53
CA TYR A 121 11.13 -2.40 -13.20
C TYR A 121 9.65 -2.08 -13.06
N ILE A 122 9.15 -2.14 -11.83
CA ILE A 122 7.76 -1.82 -11.48
C ILE A 122 7.54 -0.31 -11.56
N LEU A 123 6.48 0.09 -12.28
CA LEU A 123 6.06 1.49 -12.37
C LEU A 123 5.20 1.88 -11.17
N LEU A 124 5.74 2.74 -10.32
CA LEU A 124 5.07 3.16 -9.10
C LEU A 124 3.63 3.70 -9.31
N PRO A 125 3.35 4.55 -10.32
CA PRO A 125 1.98 5.02 -10.55
C PRO A 125 1.00 3.89 -10.86
N ARG A 126 1.45 2.87 -11.59
CA ARG A 126 0.62 1.71 -11.96
C ARG A 126 0.42 0.78 -10.76
N LEU A 127 1.48 0.59 -9.96
CA LEU A 127 1.40 -0.16 -8.73
C LEU A 127 0.41 0.48 -7.75
N ARG A 128 0.54 1.79 -7.49
CA ARG A 128 -0.38 2.54 -6.60
C ARG A 128 -1.83 2.40 -7.03
N ALA A 129 -2.12 2.49 -8.34
CA ALA A 129 -3.48 2.32 -8.87
C ALA A 129 -4.04 0.91 -8.65
N ALA A 130 -3.18 -0.12 -8.68
CA ALA A 130 -3.56 -1.51 -8.45
C ALA A 130 -3.45 -1.96 -6.99
N TRP A 131 -2.90 -1.12 -6.11
CA TRP A 131 -2.39 -1.53 -4.79
C TRP A 131 -3.46 -2.13 -3.89
N SER A 132 -4.61 -1.46 -3.75
CA SER A 132 -5.71 -1.93 -2.91
C SER A 132 -6.20 -3.32 -3.30
N ARG A 133 -6.32 -3.59 -4.60
CA ARG A 133 -6.70 -4.90 -5.14
C ARG A 133 -5.63 -5.97 -4.86
N LEU A 134 -4.36 -5.63 -5.08
CA LEU A 134 -3.23 -6.55 -4.86
C LEU A 134 -3.09 -6.92 -3.38
N CYS A 135 -3.26 -5.95 -2.49
CA CYS A 135 -3.24 -6.16 -1.05
C CYS A 135 -4.42 -7.00 -0.59
N ALA A 136 -5.64 -6.72 -1.06
CA ALA A 136 -6.81 -7.54 -0.74
C ALA A 136 -6.61 -9.01 -1.16
N ALA A 137 -6.07 -9.25 -2.36
CA ALA A 137 -5.82 -10.61 -2.87
C ALA A 137 -4.73 -11.38 -2.11
N THR A 138 -3.90 -10.69 -1.32
CA THR A 138 -2.72 -11.29 -0.66
C THR A 138 -2.87 -11.36 0.86
N PHE A 139 -3.47 -10.35 1.49
CA PHE A 139 -3.52 -10.21 2.94
C PHE A 139 -4.90 -10.47 3.55
N CYS A 140 -5.97 -10.42 2.76
CA CYS A 140 -7.34 -10.64 3.22
C CYS A 140 -7.85 -12.07 2.97
N VAL A 141 -6.96 -12.98 2.54
CA VAL A 141 -7.23 -14.41 2.33
C VAL A 141 -6.64 -15.23 3.47
#